data_AF-A0A3D2JTW0-F1
#
_entry.id   AF-A0A3D2JTW0-F1
#
_cell.length_a   1.000
_cell.length_b   1.000
_cell.length_c   1.000
_cell.angle_alpha   90.00
_cell.angle_beta   90.00
_cell.angle_gamma   90.00
#
_symmetry.space_group_name_H-M   'P 1'
#
loop_
_entity.id
_entity.type
_entity.pdbx_description
1 polymer ?
#
loop_
_entity_poly.entity_id
_entity_poly.type
_entity_poly.pdbx_seq_one_letter_code
_entity_poly.pdbx_strand_id
1 'polypeptide(L)'
;MFSPTSVTAFDKIFVGNGDVWLADGYGKNLLHRYDSEVNHILSIDVSKGVGRFECAHSLGIDTRSGNTELPVADWASDRVQIFDMEVDYICSIGAYYFDRRTVSFYYG
;
A
#
# COMPACT_ATOMS: atom_id res chain seq x y z
N MET A 1 14.98 -1.34 -12.97
CA MET A 1 15.82 -0.41 -12.19
C MET A 1 14.96 0.10 -11.04
N PHE A 2 15.53 0.46 -9.88
CA PHE A 2 14.75 1.11 -8.81
C PHE A 2 14.44 2.54 -9.23
N SER A 3 13.17 2.95 -9.13
CA SER A 3 12.66 4.26 -9.50
C SER A 3 11.43 4.59 -8.64
N PRO A 4 11.66 5.15 -7.43
CA PRO A 4 10.62 5.38 -6.45
C PRO A 4 9.69 6.51 -6.86
N THR A 5 8.42 6.39 -6.48
CA THR A 5 7.34 7.34 -6.77
C THR A 5 6.84 8.04 -5.52
N SER A 6 6.81 7.35 -4.38
CA SER A 6 6.30 7.88 -3.12
C SER A 6 6.95 7.22 -1.90
N VAL A 7 7.00 7.97 -0.80
CA VAL A 7 7.47 7.51 0.51
C VAL A 7 6.57 8.10 1.60
N THR A 8 6.28 7.31 2.63
CA THR A 8 5.54 7.75 3.82
C THR A 8 6.09 7.06 5.07
N ALA A 9 5.92 7.66 6.25
CA ALA A 9 6.37 7.11 7.51
C ALA A 9 5.19 6.82 8.44
N PHE A 10 5.17 5.66 9.08
CA PHE A 10 4.22 5.34 10.13
C PHE A 10 4.66 6.03 11.42
N ASP A 11 4.41 7.33 11.48
CA ASP A 11 4.97 8.24 12.48
C ASP A 11 4.54 7.93 13.92
N LYS A 12 5.53 7.91 14.83
CA LYS A 12 5.37 7.69 16.28
C LYS A 12 4.58 8.80 16.98
N ILE A 13 4.49 10.00 16.40
CA ILE A 13 3.69 11.13 16.94
C ILE A 13 2.20 10.77 16.98
N PHE A 14 1.74 9.94 16.06
CA PHE A 14 0.36 9.45 16.04
C PHE A 14 0.26 8.11 16.77
N VAL A 15 0.20 7.00 16.03
CA VAL A 15 0.10 5.63 16.57
C VAL A 15 1.13 4.69 15.93
N GLY A 16 2.10 5.26 15.21
CA GLY A 16 3.03 4.50 14.39
C GLY A 16 4.24 3.97 15.12
N ASN A 17 4.90 3.00 14.47
CA ASN A 17 6.12 2.37 14.97
C ASN A 17 7.41 3.01 14.43
N GLY A 18 7.29 4.00 13.54
CA GLY A 18 8.39 4.69 12.88
C GLY A 18 8.83 4.06 11.55
N ASP A 19 8.21 2.97 11.12
CA ASP A 19 8.57 2.31 9.87
C ASP A 19 8.34 3.23 8.65
N VAL A 20 9.16 3.05 7.63
CA VAL A 20 9.08 3.80 6.38
C VAL A 20 8.59 2.89 5.26
N TRP A 21 7.58 3.36 4.54
CA TRP A 21 7.01 2.70 3.38
C TRP A 21 7.38 3.45 2.13
N LEU A 22 7.79 2.73 1.10
CA LEU A 22 8.21 3.28 -0.17
C LEU A 22 7.55 2.52 -1.32
N ALA A 23 7.09 3.25 -2.31
CA ALA A 23 6.56 2.70 -3.55
C ALA A 23 7.59 2.87 -4.68
N ASP A 24 7.92 1.76 -5.34
CA ASP A 24 8.81 1.67 -6.50
C ASP A 24 8.01 1.64 -7.82
N GLY A 25 7.09 2.60 -8.00
CA GLY A 25 6.07 2.57 -9.05
C GLY A 25 6.54 2.83 -10.48
N TYR A 26 7.75 3.36 -10.69
CA TYR A 26 8.34 3.46 -12.03
C TYR A 26 9.46 2.42 -12.24
N GLY A 27 9.79 1.67 -11.18
CA GLY A 27 10.80 0.64 -11.18
C GLY A 27 10.21 -0.74 -11.30
N LYS A 28 10.21 -1.48 -10.18
CA LYS A 28 9.73 -2.86 -10.13
C LYS A 28 8.24 -2.99 -9.80
N ASN A 29 7.53 -1.88 -9.59
CA ASN A 29 6.14 -1.86 -9.12
C ASN A 29 5.95 -2.63 -7.78
N LEU A 30 6.90 -2.42 -6.86
CA LEU A 30 6.89 -3.04 -5.55
C LEU A 30 6.65 -2.00 -4.46
N LEU A 31 6.18 -2.47 -3.32
CA LEU A 31 6.28 -1.75 -2.06
C LEU A 31 7.47 -2.26 -1.28
N HIS A 32 8.13 -1.35 -0.58
CA HIS A 32 9.23 -1.65 0.32
C HIS A 32 8.90 -1.11 1.71
N ARG A 33 9.14 -1.92 2.75
CA ARG A 33 9.05 -1.51 4.15
C ARG A 33 10.45 -1.49 4.74
N TYR A 34 10.76 -0.41 5.45
CA TYR A 34 11.97 -0.23 6.23
C TYR A 34 11.58 0.01 7.69
N ASP A 35 12.43 -0.39 8.62
CA ASP A 35 12.22 -0.07 10.02
C ASP A 35 12.50 1.42 10.32
N SER A 36 12.31 1.83 11.57
CA SER A 36 12.57 3.22 11.99
C SER A 36 14.02 3.68 11.92
N GLU A 37 14.97 2.75 11.68
CA GLU A 37 16.38 3.03 11.46
C GLU A 37 16.77 2.93 9.97
N VAL A 38 15.77 2.77 9.09
CA VAL A 38 15.92 2.65 7.63
C VAL A 38 16.62 1.35 7.21
N ASN A 39 16.55 0.30 8.04
CA ASN A 39 16.93 -1.04 7.61
C ASN A 39 15.81 -1.67 6.78
N HIS A 40 16.15 -2.29 5.66
CA HIS A 40 15.18 -2.96 4.79
C HIS A 40 14.55 -4.17 5.51
N ILE A 41 13.22 -4.18 5.61
CA ILE A 41 12.47 -5.30 6.21
C ILE A 41 12.02 -6.26 5.10
N LEU A 42 11.32 -5.74 4.10
CA LEU A 42 10.68 -6.58 3.06
C LEU A 42 10.33 -5.78 1.80
N SER A 43 10.09 -6.51 0.71
CA SER A 43 9.54 -5.98 -0.54
C SER A 43 8.36 -6.84 -0.98
N ILE A 44 7.29 -6.23 -1.49
CA ILE A 44 6.03 -6.92 -1.78
C ILE A 44 5.50 -6.51 -3.14
N ASP A 45 5.04 -7.50 -3.91
CA ASP A 45 4.39 -7.34 -5.22
C ASP A 45 2.85 -7.33 -5.13
N VAL A 46 2.31 -7.38 -3.89
CA VAL A 46 0.90 -7.53 -3.47
C VAL A 46 0.07 -8.58 -4.23
N SER A 47 0.65 -9.74 -4.46
CA SER A 47 -0.09 -10.95 -4.87
C SER A 47 -1.31 -11.30 -3.98
N LYS A 48 -1.39 -10.77 -2.75
CA LYS A 48 -2.54 -10.91 -1.83
C LYS A 48 -3.72 -9.97 -2.09
N GLY A 49 -3.55 -8.95 -2.93
CA GLY A 49 -4.61 -8.00 -3.31
C GLY A 49 -5.42 -8.44 -4.52
N VAL A 50 -6.13 -7.52 -5.17
CA VAL A 50 -6.90 -7.78 -6.42
C VAL A 50 -6.00 -7.90 -7.66
N GLY A 51 -4.73 -8.21 -7.46
CA GLY A 51 -3.69 -8.30 -8.48
C GLY A 51 -2.42 -7.51 -8.10
N ARG A 52 -1.36 -7.77 -8.86
CA ARG A 52 -0.09 -7.04 -8.76
C ARG A 52 -0.26 -5.57 -9.11
N PHE A 53 0.62 -4.72 -8.58
CA PHE A 53 0.68 -3.32 -8.99
C PHE A 53 1.18 -3.18 -10.43
N GLU A 54 0.52 -2.32 -11.20
CA GLU A 54 0.99 -1.89 -12.52
C GLU A 54 1.78 -0.57 -12.41
N CYS A 55 1.41 0.28 -11.43
CA CYS A 55 2.21 1.45 -11.03
C CYS A 55 1.81 1.88 -9.62
N ALA A 56 2.48 1.35 -8.59
CA ALA A 56 2.30 1.81 -7.21
C ALA A 56 2.83 3.26 -7.09
N HIS A 57 1.94 4.23 -7.20
CA HIS A 57 2.33 5.62 -7.43
C HIS A 57 2.39 6.44 -6.14
N SER A 58 1.39 6.29 -5.28
CA SER A 58 1.26 7.07 -4.05
C SER A 58 0.88 6.18 -2.87
N LEU A 59 1.42 6.53 -1.70
CA LEU A 59 1.15 5.89 -0.42
C LEU A 59 0.50 6.87 0.55
N GLY A 60 -0.37 6.35 1.41
CA GLY A 60 -0.87 7.05 2.57
C GLY A 60 -0.89 6.14 3.79
N ILE A 61 -1.08 6.72 4.97
CA ILE A 61 -1.37 5.98 6.19
C ILE A 61 -2.64 6.57 6.77
N ASP A 62 -3.67 5.74 6.93
CA ASP A 62 -4.95 6.15 7.47
C ASP A 62 -5.14 5.53 8.85
N THR A 63 -5.25 6.38 9.87
CA THR A 63 -5.44 5.98 11.27
C THR A 63 -6.84 6.31 11.80
N ARG A 64 -7.74 6.80 10.93
CA ARG A 64 -9.04 7.37 11.35
C ARG A 64 -10.05 6.32 11.82
N SER A 65 -9.95 5.08 11.34
CA SER A 65 -10.93 4.01 11.59
C SER A 65 -10.66 3.19 12.85
N GLY A 66 -9.61 3.52 13.62
CA GLY A 66 -9.14 2.74 14.76
C GLY A 66 -8.24 1.56 14.39
N ASN A 67 -8.23 1.15 13.12
CA ASN A 67 -7.21 0.29 12.52
C ASN A 67 -6.33 1.14 11.60
N THR A 68 -5.02 0.92 11.62
CA THR A 68 -4.13 1.58 10.67
C THR A 68 -4.18 0.87 9.32
N GLU A 69 -4.54 1.62 8.28
CA GLU A 69 -4.63 1.15 6.91
C GLU A 69 -3.53 1.81 6.05
N LEU A 70 -3.00 1.07 5.08
CA LEU A 70 -2.02 1.49 4.07
C LEU A 70 -2.72 1.56 2.70
N PRO A 71 -3.36 2.69 2.34
CA PRO A 71 -3.85 2.92 0.99
C PRO A 71 -2.69 3.12 0.00
N VAL A 72 -2.79 2.45 -1.15
CA VAL A 72 -1.81 2.49 -2.24
C VAL A 72 -2.52 2.79 -3.54
N ALA A 73 -2.19 3.93 -4.15
CA ALA A 73 -2.70 4.29 -5.48
C ALA A 73 -1.93 3.50 -6.55
N ASP A 74 -2.62 2.58 -7.22
CA ASP A 74 -2.11 1.80 -8.33
C ASP A 74 -2.54 2.46 -9.63
N TRP A 75 -1.79 3.50 -10.02
CA TRP A 75 -2.22 4.49 -11.01
C TRP A 75 -2.55 3.87 -12.36
N ALA A 76 -1.70 2.97 -12.87
CA ALA A 76 -1.90 2.32 -14.16
C ALA A 76 -3.03 1.26 -14.13
N SER A 77 -3.53 0.91 -12.95
CA SER A 77 -4.67 0.00 -12.76
C SER A 77 -5.97 0.73 -12.38
N ASP A 78 -6.01 2.06 -12.44
CA ASP A 78 -7.17 2.90 -12.12
C ASP A 78 -7.80 2.61 -10.75
N ARG A 79 -7.01 2.18 -9.76
CA ARG A 79 -7.52 1.76 -8.44
C ARG A 79 -6.65 2.22 -7.29
N VAL A 80 -7.23 2.18 -6.09
CA VAL A 80 -6.52 2.22 -4.82
C VAL A 80 -6.70 0.86 -4.15
N GLN A 81 -5.61 0.22 -3.76
CA GLN A 81 -5.64 -0.98 -2.93
C GLN A 81 -5.32 -0.61 -1.49
N ILE A 82 -6.11 -1.09 -0.54
CA ILE A 82 -5.99 -0.78 0.88
C ILE A 82 -5.58 -2.05 1.62
N PHE A 83 -4.48 -1.97 2.35
CA PHE A 83 -3.93 -3.05 3.15
C PHE A 83 -3.91 -2.66 4.62
N ASP A 84 -3.73 -3.62 5.52
CA ASP A 84 -3.24 -3.33 6.86
C ASP A 84 -1.71 -3.15 6.86
N MET A 85 -1.14 -2.87 8.04
CA MET A 85 0.30 -2.65 8.19
C MET A 85 1.14 -3.93 8.08
N GLU A 86 0.52 -5.10 8.13
CA GLU A 86 1.15 -6.41 7.89
C GLU A 86 0.98 -6.88 6.43
N VAL A 87 0.37 -6.01 5.61
CA VAL A 87 0.14 -6.15 4.18
C VAL A 87 -0.80 -7.30 3.83
N ASP A 88 -1.78 -7.51 4.69
CA ASP A 88 -2.98 -8.24 4.33
C ASP A 88 -3.99 -7.30 3.67
N TYR A 89 -4.59 -7.76 2.57
CA TYR A 89 -5.51 -6.96 1.78
C TYR A 89 -6.83 -6.77 2.52
N ILE A 90 -7.31 -5.53 2.57
CA ILE A 90 -8.60 -5.17 3.17
C ILE A 90 -9.66 -4.99 2.08
N CYS A 91 -9.42 -4.04 1.15
CA CYS A 91 -10.35 -3.72 0.08
C CYS A 91 -9.68 -2.87 -1.01
N SER A 92 -10.42 -2.56 -2.07
CA SER A 92 -10.00 -1.60 -3.12
C SER A 92 -11.11 -0.61 -3.45
N ILE A 93 -10.73 0.51 -4.06
CA ILE A 93 -11.65 1.53 -4.58
C ILE A 93 -11.22 1.82 -6.03
N GLY A 94 -12.16 1.98 -6.97
CA GLY A 94 -11.84 2.21 -8.38
C GLY A 94 -11.85 0.94 -9.24
N ALA A 95 -11.12 0.97 -10.36
CA ALA A 95 -11.11 0.04 -11.50
C ALA A 95 -12.47 -0.11 -12.23
N TYR A 96 -13.55 -0.32 -11.49
CA TYR A 96 -14.91 -0.49 -12.03
C TYR A 96 -15.93 0.47 -11.41
N TYR A 97 -15.77 0.81 -10.13
CA TYR A 97 -16.65 1.73 -9.40
C TYR A 97 -15.81 2.61 -8.49
N PHE A 98 -15.90 3.93 -8.65
CA PHE A 98 -15.15 4.90 -7.84
C PHE A 98 -15.88 5.31 -6.56
N ASP A 99 -17.16 4.95 -6.42
CA ASP A 99 -18.09 5.45 -5.40
C ASP A 99 -18.28 4.48 -4.22
N ARG A 100 -17.64 3.31 -4.23
CA ARG A 100 -17.75 2.30 -3.17
C ARG A 100 -16.50 1.46 -3.01
N ARG A 101 -16.28 0.97 -1.78
CA ARG A 101 -15.26 -0.06 -1.50
C ARG A 101 -15.67 -1.37 -2.17
N THR A 102 -14.76 -1.95 -2.93
CA THR A 102 -14.84 -3.32 -3.42
C THR A 102 -14.08 -4.21 -2.46
N VAL A 103 -14.81 -4.97 -1.64
CA VAL A 103 -14.23 -6.03 -0.82
C VAL A 103 -14.25 -7.28 -1.68
N SER A 104 -13.09 -7.71 -2.18
CA SER A 104 -12.99 -8.99 -2.88
C SER A 104 -13.05 -10.11 -1.83
N PHE A 105 -14.24 -10.70 -1.67
CA PHE A 105 -14.37 -11.96 -0.98
C PHE A 105 -13.75 -13.05 -1.88
N TYR A 106 -12.56 -13.53 -1.53
CA TYR A 106 -12.07 -14.77 -2.11
C TYR A 106 -13.01 -15.90 -1.64
N TYR A 107 -13.85 -16.41 -2.53
CA TYR A 107 -14.36 -17.77 -2.39
C TYR A 107 -13.26 -18.70 -2.88
N GLY A 108 -12.65 -19.43 -1.94
CA GLY A 108 -11.98 -20.73 -2.15
C GLY A 108 -10.92 -20.79 -3.24
#